data_AF-A0A850TDE8-F1
#
_entry.id   AF-A0A850TDE8-F1
#
_cell.length_a   1.000
_cell.length_b   1.000
_cell.length_c   1.000
_cell.angle_alpha   90.00
_cell.angle_beta   90.00
_cell.angle_gamma   90.00
#
_symmetry.space_group_name_H-M   'P 1'
#
loop_
_entity.id
_entity.type
_entity.pdbx_description
1 polymer ?
#
loop_
_entity_poly.entity_id
_entity_poly.type
_entity_poly.pdbx_seq_one_letter_code
_entity_poly.pdbx_strand_id
1 'polypeptide(L)'
;ANISLWTVVAALQAVERSVDAHASRLLNLERRTVTTEKKYFDCEKTVVDFGNQLESKLAVLGTLIQEYGQLQKRLENMENLLKNKNFWVLRVPPGSEAPAAAFESESAYFSAAEWENLEEWQRELYKTVLRGKNEPLVSLDNTVSEPDLLSQLQREAAPCGGDKAASSEMPAEPSA
;
A
#
# COMPACT_ATOMS: atom_id res chain seq x y z
N ALA A 1 -89.84 18.04 -23.50
CA ALA A 1 -89.38 16.80 -24.14
C ALA A 1 -89.52 15.67 -23.13
N ASN A 2 -90.27 14.61 -23.44
CA ASN A 2 -90.43 13.48 -22.52
C ASN A 2 -89.36 12.43 -22.85
N ILE A 3 -88.44 12.19 -21.90
CA ILE A 3 -87.41 11.16 -22.03
C ILE A 3 -88.09 9.80 -21.86
N SER A 4 -87.82 8.86 -22.76
CA SER A 4 -88.40 7.52 -22.69
C SER A 4 -87.70 6.66 -21.63
N LEU A 5 -88.44 5.74 -21.00
CA LEU A 5 -87.87 4.77 -20.05
C LEU A 5 -86.70 3.98 -20.66
N TRP A 6 -86.82 3.60 -21.93
CA TRP A 6 -85.76 2.90 -22.66
C TRP A 6 -84.48 3.71 -22.81
N THR A 7 -84.58 5.04 -22.94
CA THR A 7 -83.42 5.93 -22.95
C THR A 7 -82.68 5.89 -21.61
N VAL A 8 -83.42 5.87 -20.49
CA VAL A 8 -82.83 5.77 -19.15
C VAL A 8 -82.18 4.41 -18.94
N VAL A 9 -82.84 3.33 -19.35
CA VAL A 9 -82.28 1.96 -19.25
C VAL A 9 -81.01 1.82 -20.07
N ALA A 10 -80.98 2.33 -21.30
CA ALA A 10 -79.78 2.29 -22.14
C ALA A 10 -78.62 3.07 -21.51
N ALA A 11 -78.89 4.23 -20.90
CA ALA A 11 -77.88 5.02 -20.19
C ALA A 11 -77.35 4.26 -18.96
N LEU A 12 -78.22 3.64 -18.16
CA LEU A 12 -77.82 2.81 -17.02
C LEU A 12 -76.93 1.64 -17.46
N GLN A 13 -77.31 0.95 -18.54
CA GLN A 13 -76.53 -0.17 -19.05
C GLN A 13 -75.19 0.27 -19.65
N ALA A 14 -75.09 1.51 -20.15
CA ALA A 14 -73.82 2.07 -20.60
C ALA A 14 -72.90 2.40 -19.41
N VAL A 15 -73.49 2.94 -18.32
CA VAL A 15 -72.77 3.20 -17.06
C VAL A 15 -72.27 1.89 -16.45
N GLU A 16 -73.10 0.85 -16.39
CA GLU A 16 -72.72 -0.48 -15.89
C GLU A 16 -71.49 -1.03 -16.62
N ARG A 17 -71.54 -1.07 -17.96
CA ARG A 17 -70.38 -1.50 -18.77
C ARG A 17 -69.13 -0.66 -18.56
N SER A 18 -69.30 0.64 -18.33
CA SER A 18 -68.19 1.55 -18.03
C SER A 18 -67.57 1.22 -16.67
N VAL A 19 -68.40 0.99 -15.65
CA VAL A 19 -67.94 0.59 -14.31
C VAL A 19 -67.15 -0.72 -14.38
N ASP A 20 -67.64 -1.72 -15.12
CA ASP A 20 -66.92 -2.99 -15.30
C ASP A 20 -65.56 -2.83 -15.99
N ALA A 21 -65.50 -1.97 -17.02
CA ALA A 21 -64.25 -1.64 -17.71
C ALA A 21 -63.26 -0.94 -16.77
N HIS A 22 -63.75 -0.01 -15.94
CA HIS A 22 -62.94 0.68 -14.94
C HIS A 22 -62.44 -0.26 -13.84
N ALA A 23 -63.28 -1.17 -13.34
CA ALA A 23 -62.90 -2.19 -12.36
C ALA A 23 -61.79 -3.09 -12.90
N SER A 24 -61.93 -3.58 -14.13
CA SER A 24 -60.90 -4.39 -14.81
C SER A 24 -59.58 -3.64 -14.97
N ARG A 25 -59.65 -2.34 -15.29
CA ARG A 25 -58.46 -1.48 -15.40
C ARG A 25 -57.78 -1.27 -14.05
N LEU A 26 -58.56 -1.03 -12.99
CA LEU A 26 -58.04 -0.85 -11.63
C LEU A 26 -57.31 -2.11 -11.15
N LEU A 27 -57.90 -3.29 -11.31
CA LEU A 27 -57.26 -4.56 -10.93
C LEU A 27 -55.93 -4.81 -11.66
N ASN A 28 -55.85 -4.45 -12.94
CA ASN A 28 -54.60 -4.56 -13.70
C ASN A 28 -53.54 -3.58 -13.19
N LEU A 29 -53.93 -2.33 -12.92
CA LEU A 29 -53.04 -1.33 -12.35
C LEU A 29 -52.54 -1.74 -10.96
N GLU A 30 -53.43 -2.22 -10.09
CA GLU A 30 -53.08 -2.70 -8.75
C GLU A 30 -52.05 -3.83 -8.82
N ARG A 31 -52.28 -4.85 -9.67
CA ARG A 31 -51.32 -5.93 -9.89
C ARG A 31 -49.96 -5.41 -10.33
N ARG A 32 -49.94 -4.46 -11.28
CA ARG A 32 -48.70 -3.87 -11.77
C ARG A 32 -47.99 -3.09 -10.66
N THR A 33 -48.70 -2.28 -9.89
CA THR A 33 -48.16 -1.53 -8.77
C THR A 33 -47.52 -2.46 -7.74
N VAL A 34 -48.20 -3.53 -7.33
CA VAL A 34 -47.66 -4.53 -6.41
C VAL A 34 -46.37 -5.16 -6.94
N THR A 35 -46.31 -5.49 -8.24
CA THR A 35 -45.08 -6.04 -8.84
C THR A 35 -43.94 -5.03 -8.88
N THR A 36 -44.23 -3.75 -9.11
CA THR A 36 -43.20 -2.70 -9.15
C THR A 36 -42.72 -2.35 -7.74
N GLU A 37 -43.62 -2.35 -6.75
CA GLU A 37 -43.27 -2.18 -5.33
C GLU A 37 -42.34 -3.28 -4.86
N LYS A 38 -42.62 -4.54 -5.21
CA LYS A 38 -41.72 -5.65 -4.91
C LYS A 38 -40.32 -5.44 -5.50
N LYS A 39 -40.23 -5.02 -6.76
CA LYS A 39 -38.93 -4.72 -7.40
C LYS A 39 -38.20 -3.56 -6.72
N TYR A 40 -38.94 -2.54 -6.28
CA TYR A 40 -38.37 -1.42 -5.53
C TYR A 40 -37.81 -1.89 -4.19
N PHE A 41 -38.56 -2.70 -3.45
CA PHE A 41 -38.10 -3.30 -2.20
C PHE A 41 -36.86 -4.19 -2.39
N ASP A 42 -36.84 -5.03 -3.42
CA ASP A 42 -35.67 -5.86 -3.75
C ASP A 42 -34.44 -4.97 -4.06
N CYS A 43 -34.63 -3.86 -4.78
CA CYS A 43 -33.58 -2.87 -5.04
C CYS A 43 -33.09 -2.20 -3.75
N GLU A 44 -34.00 -1.71 -2.91
CA GLU A 44 -33.68 -1.11 -1.60
C GLU A 44 -32.85 -2.07 -0.74
N LYS A 45 -33.24 -3.34 -0.69
CA LYS A 45 -32.48 -4.38 0.01
C LYS A 45 -31.05 -4.49 -0.53
N THR A 46 -30.88 -4.55 -1.85
CA THR A 46 -29.53 -4.61 -2.44
C THR A 46 -28.69 -3.37 -2.13
N VAL A 47 -29.30 -2.18 -2.08
CA VAL A 47 -28.62 -0.93 -1.72
C VAL A 47 -28.12 -0.99 -0.27
N VAL A 48 -28.95 -1.49 0.65
CA VAL A 48 -28.55 -1.69 2.06
C VAL A 48 -27.40 -2.70 2.16
N ASP A 49 -27.47 -3.82 1.44
CA ASP A 49 -26.40 -4.83 1.43
C ASP A 49 -25.07 -4.26 0.90
N PHE A 50 -25.11 -3.43 -0.15
CA PHE A 50 -23.92 -2.71 -0.63
C PHE A 50 -23.38 -1.72 0.41
N GLY A 51 -24.25 -1.00 1.11
CA GLY A 51 -23.87 -0.11 2.20
C GLY A 51 -23.09 -0.84 3.29
N ASN A 52 -23.63 -1.96 3.77
CA ASN A 52 -22.99 -2.81 4.78
C ASN A 52 -21.62 -3.34 4.31
N GLN A 53 -21.51 -3.73 3.04
CA GLN A 53 -20.23 -4.20 2.48
C GLN A 53 -19.18 -3.08 2.43
N LEU A 54 -19.58 -1.87 2.04
CA LEU A 54 -18.68 -0.73 2.00
C LEU A 54 -18.22 -0.33 3.39
N GLU A 55 -19.13 -0.29 4.37
CA GLU A 55 -18.80 0.01 5.75
C GLU A 55 -17.82 -1.01 6.34
N SER A 56 -18.04 -2.31 6.08
CA SER A 56 -17.11 -3.37 6.48
C SER A 56 -15.72 -3.19 5.87
N LYS A 57 -15.63 -2.88 4.56
CA LYS A 57 -14.34 -2.61 3.89
C LYS A 57 -13.65 -1.37 4.44
N LEU A 58 -14.41 -0.30 4.73
CA LEU A 58 -13.88 0.93 5.33
C LEU A 58 -13.35 0.70 6.74
N ALA A 59 -13.99 -0.15 7.55
CA ALA A 59 -13.50 -0.53 8.87
C ALA A 59 -12.14 -1.24 8.80
N VAL A 60 -11.98 -2.17 7.84
CA VAL A 60 -10.70 -2.86 7.61
C VAL A 60 -9.61 -1.87 7.16
N LEU A 61 -9.91 -0.97 6.22
CA LEU A 61 -8.97 0.07 5.79
C LEU A 61 -8.57 1.00 6.95
N GLY A 62 -9.53 1.38 7.81
CA GLY A 62 -9.24 2.18 9.01
C GLY A 62 -8.25 1.49 9.95
N THR A 63 -8.42 0.19 10.16
CA THR A 63 -7.50 -0.63 10.97
C THR A 63 -6.11 -0.67 10.35
N LEU A 64 -6.01 -0.88 9.03
CA LEU A 64 -4.73 -0.92 8.32
C LEU A 64 -3.97 0.42 8.40
N ILE A 65 -4.67 1.55 8.31
CA ILE A 65 -4.07 2.89 8.47
C ILE A 65 -3.51 3.06 9.88
N GLN A 66 -4.25 2.61 10.90
CA GLN A 66 -3.78 2.65 12.28
C GLN A 66 -2.51 1.81 12.47
N GLU A 67 -2.49 0.58 11.95
CA GLU A 67 -1.32 -0.31 11.99
C GLU A 67 -0.12 0.29 11.29
N TYR A 68 -0.32 0.87 10.10
CA TYR A 68 0.73 1.56 9.37
C TYR A 68 1.32 2.72 10.18
N GLY A 69 0.47 3.52 10.85
CA GLY A 69 0.92 4.59 11.73
C GLY A 69 1.75 4.10 12.93
N GLN A 70 1.42 2.93 13.49
CA GLN A 70 2.23 2.32 14.55
C GLN A 70 3.57 1.81 14.02
N LEU A 71 3.56 1.18 12.84
CA LEU A 71 4.78 0.68 12.20
C LEU A 71 5.74 1.84 11.87
N GLN A 72 5.21 2.97 11.40
CA GLN A 72 6.00 4.16 11.11
C GLN A 72 6.68 4.72 12.37
N LYS A 73 5.96 4.82 13.49
CA LYS A 73 6.53 5.25 14.78
C LYS A 73 7.62 4.30 15.27
N ARG A 74 7.41 3.00 15.10
CA ARG A 74 8.41 1.97 15.46
C ARG A 74 9.68 2.09 14.61
N LEU A 75 9.52 2.36 13.31
CA LEU A 75 10.65 2.59 12.41
C LEU A 75 11.44 3.86 12.80
N GLU A 76 10.74 4.95 13.09
CA GLU A 76 11.35 6.20 13.58
C GLU A 76 12.11 5.97 14.90
N ASN A 77 11.53 5.21 15.83
CA ASN A 77 12.19 4.83 17.07
C ASN A 77 13.47 4.01 16.81
N MET A 78 13.42 3.02 15.92
CA MET A 78 14.60 2.24 15.53
C MET A 78 15.69 3.11 14.91
N GLU A 79 15.32 4.04 14.03
CA GLU A 79 16.24 4.97 13.41
C GLU A 79 16.94 5.85 14.45
N ASN A 80 16.19 6.38 15.42
CA ASN A 80 16.74 7.16 16.53
C ASN A 80 17.67 6.34 17.43
N LEU A 81 17.37 5.07 17.69
CA LEU A 81 18.24 4.17 18.46
C LEU A 81 19.56 3.91 17.74
N LEU A 82 19.50 3.65 16.43
CA LEU A 82 20.67 3.42 15.58
C LEU A 82 21.54 4.68 15.48
N LYS A 83 20.93 5.84 15.21
CA LYS A 83 21.64 7.14 15.12
C LYS A 83 22.39 7.48 16.40
N ASN A 84 21.75 7.28 17.55
CA ASN A 84 22.33 7.64 18.85
C ASN A 84 23.17 6.53 19.49
N LYS A 85 23.33 5.37 18.83
CA LYS A 85 23.95 4.16 19.40
C LYS A 85 23.39 3.78 20.79
N ASN A 86 22.13 4.16 21.06
CA ASN A 86 21.46 3.99 22.35
C ASN A 86 20.89 2.56 22.50
N PHE A 87 21.71 1.55 22.21
CA PHE A 87 21.32 0.14 22.25
C PHE A 87 20.94 -0.36 23.64
N TRP A 88 21.34 0.37 24.69
CA TRP A 88 20.97 0.10 26.08
C TRP A 88 19.46 0.25 26.31
N VAL A 89 18.73 1.02 25.50
CA VAL A 89 17.26 1.17 25.59
C VAL A 89 16.54 -0.15 25.31
N LEU A 90 17.15 -1.09 24.56
CA LEU A 90 16.58 -2.43 24.37
C LEU A 90 16.51 -3.25 25.67
N ARG A 91 17.22 -2.84 26.73
CA ARG A 91 17.15 -3.45 28.07
C ARG A 91 16.07 -2.85 28.97
N VAL A 92 15.40 -1.77 28.55
CA VAL A 92 14.35 -1.12 29.34
C VAL A 92 13.01 -1.80 29.04
N PRO A 93 12.35 -2.45 30.01
CA PRO A 93 11.04 -3.04 29.80
C PRO A 93 10.01 -1.95 29.42
N PRO A 94 9.06 -2.23 28.51
CA PRO A 94 8.01 -1.27 28.18
C PRO A 94 7.18 -0.96 29.44
N GLY A 95 7.28 0.28 29.94
CA GLY A 95 6.55 0.77 31.13
C GLY A 95 7.40 1.13 32.36
N SER A 96 8.73 0.96 32.32
CA SER A 96 9.62 1.32 33.43
C SER A 96 10.48 2.55 33.10
N GLU A 97 10.32 3.66 33.84
CA GLU A 97 11.29 4.75 33.86
C GLU A 97 12.50 4.34 34.73
N ALA A 98 13.44 3.58 34.15
CA ALA A 98 14.66 3.18 34.86
C ALA A 98 15.78 4.24 34.68
N PRO A 99 16.61 4.52 35.70
CA PRO A 99 17.68 5.51 35.60
C PRO A 99 18.78 5.01 34.66
N ALA A 100 19.17 5.84 33.69
CA ALA A 100 20.18 5.56 32.66
C ALA A 100 21.59 5.22 33.20
N ALA A 101 21.84 5.39 34.51
CA ALA A 101 23.18 5.38 35.10
C ALA A 101 23.77 3.99 35.41
N ALA A 102 23.05 2.88 35.22
CA ALA A 102 23.52 1.54 35.59
C ALA A 102 24.03 0.66 34.43
N PHE A 103 23.98 1.14 33.17
CA PHE A 103 24.12 0.28 31.99
C PHE A 103 25.37 0.53 31.12
N GLU A 104 26.37 1.27 31.61
CA GLU A 104 27.65 1.51 30.91
C GLU A 104 28.57 0.27 30.82
N SER A 105 28.17 -0.90 31.34
CA SER A 105 29.03 -2.08 31.30
C SER A 105 28.90 -2.86 30.00
N GLU A 106 30.06 -3.07 29.39
CA GLU A 106 30.45 -3.75 28.16
C GLU A 106 29.99 -5.23 28.02
N SER A 107 28.99 -5.69 28.77
CA SER A 107 28.37 -6.99 28.53
C SER A 107 27.44 -6.87 27.33
N ALA A 108 27.92 -7.25 26.14
CA ALA A 108 27.18 -7.08 24.90
C ALA A 108 25.96 -8.01 24.76
N TYR A 109 25.58 -8.80 25.77
CA TYR A 109 24.63 -9.92 25.68
C TYR A 109 23.42 -9.82 26.63
N PHE A 110 22.25 -10.25 26.15
CA PHE A 110 21.03 -10.44 26.96
C PHE A 110 21.09 -11.78 27.70
N SER A 111 20.55 -11.85 28.92
CA SER A 111 20.30 -13.14 29.57
C SER A 111 19.16 -13.90 28.87
N ALA A 112 19.07 -15.22 29.06
CA ALA A 112 18.04 -16.05 28.42
C ALA A 112 16.61 -15.59 28.77
N ALA A 113 16.37 -15.18 30.02
CA ALA A 113 15.07 -14.70 30.47
C ALA A 113 14.72 -13.32 29.90
N GLU A 114 15.69 -12.41 29.76
CA GLU A 114 15.47 -11.11 29.12
C GLU A 114 15.21 -11.27 27.62
N TRP A 115 15.89 -12.22 26.96
CA TRP A 115 15.74 -12.50 25.54
C TRP A 115 14.34 -13.01 25.16
N GLU A 116 13.73 -13.84 26.00
CA GLU A 116 12.36 -14.32 25.79
C GLU A 116 11.33 -13.20 25.92
N ASN A 117 11.57 -12.24 26.82
CA ASN A 117 10.70 -11.09 27.05
C ASN A 117 10.82 -9.98 25.99
N LEU A 118 11.80 -10.05 25.10
CA LEU A 118 11.92 -9.10 23.99
C LEU A 118 10.83 -9.36 22.95
N GLU A 119 10.26 -8.28 22.43
CA GLU A 119 9.43 -8.36 21.24
C GLU A 119 10.27 -8.79 20.03
N GLU A 120 9.64 -9.32 18.97
CA GLU A 120 10.35 -9.88 17.81
C GLU A 120 11.32 -8.88 17.14
N TRP A 121 10.90 -7.62 17.00
CA TRP A 121 11.76 -6.54 16.51
C TRP A 121 12.95 -6.23 17.44
N GLN A 122 12.74 -6.38 18.76
CA GLN A 122 13.72 -6.41 19.86
C GLN A 122 14.95 -7.19 19.44
N ARG A 123 14.64 -8.45 19.18
CA ARG A 123 15.60 -9.51 18.87
C ARG A 123 16.23 -9.33 17.50
N GLU A 124 15.43 -9.02 16.47
CA GLU A 124 15.91 -8.78 15.10
C GLU A 124 16.95 -7.64 15.04
N LEU A 125 16.66 -6.50 15.68
CA LEU A 125 17.55 -5.35 15.71
C LEU A 125 18.86 -5.68 16.45
N TYR A 126 18.75 -6.32 17.62
CA TYR A 126 19.92 -6.73 18.38
C TYR A 126 20.81 -7.73 17.60
N LYS A 127 20.23 -8.74 16.94
CA LYS A 127 20.98 -9.69 16.09
C LYS A 127 21.71 -8.97 14.96
N THR A 128 21.06 -8.01 14.31
CA THR A 128 21.63 -7.25 13.18
C THR A 128 22.83 -6.41 13.64
N VAL A 129 22.71 -5.74 14.79
CA VAL A 129 23.78 -4.94 15.38
C VAL A 129 24.95 -5.81 15.84
N LEU A 130 24.65 -6.95 16.48
CA LEU A 130 25.68 -7.90 16.90
C LEU A 130 26.45 -8.50 15.72
N ARG A 131 25.76 -8.76 14.60
CA ARG A 131 26.39 -9.20 13.35
C ARG A 131 27.32 -8.14 12.77
N GLY A 132 26.86 -6.89 12.67
CA GLY A 132 27.67 -5.78 12.17
C GLY A 132 28.88 -5.41 13.04
N LYS A 133 28.84 -5.70 14.35
CA LYS A 133 30.01 -5.54 15.25
C LYS A 133 31.04 -6.66 15.12
N ASN A 134 30.62 -7.86 14.70
CA ASN A 134 31.48 -9.03 14.56
C ASN A 134 31.96 -9.26 13.12
N GLU A 135 31.46 -8.48 12.16
CA GLU A 135 32.09 -8.36 10.85
C GLU A 135 33.41 -7.59 11.01
N PRO A 136 34.56 -8.19 10.68
CA PRO A 136 35.80 -7.45 10.65
C PRO A 136 35.64 -6.37 9.57
N LEU A 137 35.68 -5.10 9.97
CA LEU A 137 35.99 -4.02 9.03
C LEU A 137 37.36 -4.37 8.45
N VAL A 138 37.38 -4.94 7.24
CA VAL A 138 38.60 -5.00 6.45
C VAL A 138 39.02 -3.55 6.28
N SER A 139 40.05 -3.14 7.03
CA SER A 139 40.63 -1.81 6.91
C SER A 139 41.03 -1.64 5.45
N LEU A 140 40.30 -0.82 4.71
CA LEU A 140 40.65 -0.39 3.36
C LEU A 140 41.79 0.62 3.46
N ASP A 141 42.93 0.19 3.99
CA ASP A 141 44.09 1.05 4.24
C ASP A 141 45.41 0.37 3.86
N ASN A 142 45.39 -0.49 2.82
CA ASN A 142 46.63 -1.11 2.35
C ASN A 142 46.67 -1.57 0.89
N THR A 143 45.89 -0.97 -0.03
CA THR A 143 46.06 -1.23 -1.47
C THR A 143 45.95 0.01 -2.35
N VAL A 144 46.35 1.19 -1.85
CA VAL A 144 46.72 2.31 -2.72
C VAL A 144 48.14 2.75 -2.38
N SER A 145 49.09 1.83 -2.56
CA SER A 145 50.45 2.23 -2.92
C SER A 145 50.49 2.26 -4.44
N GLU A 146 50.12 3.40 -5.02
CA GLU A 146 50.40 3.70 -6.42
C GLU A 146 51.84 4.22 -6.50
N PRO A 147 52.76 3.45 -7.10
CA PRO A 147 53.72 4.08 -8.00
C PRO A 147 53.92 3.31 -9.32
N ASP A 148 53.03 2.39 -9.69
CA ASP A 148 53.14 1.68 -10.97
C ASP A 148 52.55 2.48 -12.15
N LEU A 149 51.62 3.40 -11.91
CA LEU A 149 51.04 4.25 -12.96
C LEU A 149 51.96 5.41 -13.38
N LEU A 150 52.78 5.95 -12.46
CA LEU A 150 53.78 6.98 -12.80
C LEU A 150 54.94 6.42 -13.64
N SER A 151 55.26 5.14 -13.47
CA SER A 151 56.36 4.48 -14.19
C SER A 151 56.03 4.18 -15.66
N GLN A 152 54.76 4.01 -16.01
CA GLN A 152 54.31 3.84 -17.41
C GLN A 152 54.23 5.19 -18.15
N LEU A 153 53.71 6.23 -17.49
CA LEU A 153 53.51 7.52 -18.15
C LEU A 153 54.82 8.25 -18.49
N GLN A 154 55.91 7.97 -17.75
CA GLN A 154 57.23 8.55 -18.00
C GLN A 154 58.02 7.82 -19.11
N ARG A 155 57.58 6.64 -19.57
CA ARG A 155 58.24 5.85 -20.62
C ARG A 155 57.77 6.20 -22.04
N GLU A 156 56.62 6.86 -22.19
CA GLU A 156 56.01 7.16 -23.51
C GLU A 156 56.33 8.57 -24.06
N ALA A 157 57.14 9.37 -23.39
CA ALA A 157 57.54 10.71 -23.85
C ALA A 157 58.87 10.74 -24.66
N ALA A 158 58.87 10.09 -25.85
CA ALA A 158 59.71 10.35 -27.05
C ALA A 158 61.28 10.20 -26.94
N PRO A 159 62.08 10.04 -28.04
CA PRO A 159 61.79 10.46 -29.42
C PRO A 159 62.29 9.59 -30.62
N CYS A 160 61.57 9.78 -31.74
CA CYS A 160 62.02 9.91 -33.14
C CYS A 160 62.76 8.79 -33.89
N GLY A 161 62.20 8.40 -35.04
CA GLY A 161 62.98 8.07 -36.25
C GLY A 161 62.30 7.14 -37.27
N GLY A 162 61.95 7.66 -38.45
CA GLY A 162 62.11 6.92 -39.71
C GLY A 162 60.88 6.44 -40.50
N ASP A 163 60.33 7.35 -41.30
CA ASP A 163 60.04 7.24 -42.76
C ASP A 163 59.10 6.19 -43.40
N LYS A 164 58.08 6.77 -44.07
CA LYS A 164 57.57 6.56 -45.45
C LYS A 164 56.92 5.24 -45.88
N ALA A 165 55.65 5.34 -46.26
CA ALA A 165 55.14 5.28 -47.66
C ALA A 165 53.59 5.33 -47.63
N ALA A 166 52.94 6.43 -48.01
CA ALA A 166 52.40 6.68 -49.35
C ALA A 166 51.52 5.55 -49.92
N SER A 167 50.19 5.74 -49.87
CA SER A 167 49.15 5.34 -50.85
C SER A 167 47.80 5.48 -50.15
N SER A 168 47.05 6.57 -50.36
CA SER A 168 46.08 6.78 -51.45
C SER A 168 44.68 6.27 -51.11
N GLU A 169 43.69 7.10 -51.45
CA GLU A 169 42.24 6.87 -51.56
C GLU A 169 41.35 6.90 -50.29
N MET A 170 40.68 8.04 -50.13
CA MET A 170 39.27 8.11 -49.72
C MET A 170 38.40 7.92 -50.97
N PRO A 171 37.19 7.34 -50.86
CA PRO A 171 36.04 8.25 -50.81
C PRO A 171 34.82 7.76 -49.99
N ALA A 172 34.12 8.77 -49.44
CA ALA A 172 32.66 8.96 -49.32
C ALA A 172 31.72 7.81 -48.86
N GLU A 173 31.01 8.09 -47.74
CA GLU A 173 29.54 8.07 -47.51
C GLU A 173 28.56 7.58 -48.63
N PRO A 174 27.25 7.33 -48.37
CA PRO A 174 26.47 7.22 -47.11
C PRO A 174 25.35 6.12 -47.14
N SER A 175 24.50 6.13 -46.10
CA SER A 175 23.05 5.83 -46.12
C SER A 175 22.54 4.38 -45.93
N ALA A 176 21.90 4.13 -44.78
CA ALA A 176 20.45 3.84 -44.67
C ALA A 176 20.02 3.84 -43.19
#